data_AF-A0A3C1PYH8-F1
#
_entry.id   AF-A0A3C1PYH8-F1
#
_cell.length_a   1.000
_cell.length_b   1.000
_cell.length_c   1.000
_cell.angle_alpha   90.00
_cell.angle_beta   90.00
_cell.angle_gamma   90.00
#
_symmetry.space_group_name_H-M   'P 1'
#
loop_
_entity.id
_entity.type
_entity.pdbx_description
1 polymer ?
#
loop_
_entity_poly.entity_id
_entity_poly.type
_entity_poly.pdbx_seq_one_letter_code
_entity_poly.pdbx_strand_id
1 'polypeptide(L)'
;EEALSFYRGSHDFRSFAAKRGNETEKTDYIRKIARADFKQIEKGYLITFTGNGFLYKMVRLLTGGAVQAAQGYLRQDDLYDLVNRPSEQKSPLCAPPDGLTLLSVDY
;
A
#
# COMPACT_ATOMS: atom_id res chain seq x y z
N GLU A 1 3.45 10.55 8.05
CA GLU A 1 4.22 9.38 8.57
C GLU A 1 3.33 8.36 9.26
N GLU A 2 2.38 8.76 10.12
CA GLU A 2 1.43 7.87 10.81
C GLU A 2 0.76 6.83 9.89
N ALA A 3 0.14 7.26 8.79
CA ALA A 3 -0.52 6.38 7.81
C ALA A 3 0.39 5.25 7.28
N LEU A 4 1.68 5.52 7.06
CA LEU A 4 2.63 4.52 6.57
C LEU A 4 2.96 3.47 7.64
N SER A 5 2.86 3.86 8.91
CA SER A 5 3.18 2.97 10.03
C SER A 5 2.21 1.79 10.12
N PHE A 6 0.95 1.98 9.71
CA PHE A 6 -0.09 0.95 9.70
C PHE A 6 0.22 -0.20 8.75
N TYR A 7 0.96 0.07 7.68
CA TYR A 7 1.27 -0.93 6.67
C TYR A 7 2.37 -1.91 7.07
N ARG A 8 3.18 -1.58 8.09
CA ARG A 8 4.31 -2.42 8.51
C ARG A 8 3.81 -3.71 9.15
N GLY A 9 4.53 -4.81 8.91
CA GLY A 9 4.15 -6.14 9.38
C GLY A 9 3.53 -7.00 8.28
N SER A 10 2.92 -8.12 8.68
CA SER A 10 2.27 -9.08 7.79
C SER A 10 0.76 -8.89 7.83
N HIS A 11 0.15 -8.57 6.70
CA HIS A 11 -1.28 -8.28 6.58
C HIS A 11 -1.88 -8.93 5.36
N ASP A 12 -3.18 -9.17 5.37
CA ASP A 12 -3.96 -9.46 4.17
C ASP A 12 -4.21 -8.15 3.41
N PHE A 13 -3.45 -7.93 2.33
CA PHE A 13 -3.51 -6.71 1.55
C PHE A 13 -4.54 -6.76 0.42
N ARG A 14 -5.59 -7.58 0.50
CA ARG A 14 -6.64 -7.64 -0.54
C ARG A 14 -7.28 -6.29 -0.82
N SER A 15 -7.48 -5.45 0.19
CA SER A 15 -8.03 -4.09 0.04
C SER A 15 -7.08 -3.19 -0.75
N PHE A 16 -5.79 -3.53 -0.79
CA PHE A 16 -4.74 -2.87 -1.55
C PHE A 16 -4.30 -3.70 -2.76
N ALA A 17 -5.18 -4.53 -3.33
CA ALA A 17 -4.89 -5.30 -4.54
C ALA A 17 -5.97 -5.09 -5.61
N ALA A 18 -5.53 -4.82 -6.83
CA ALA A 18 -6.42 -4.76 -7.98
C ALA A 18 -6.64 -6.16 -8.57
N LYS A 19 -7.87 -6.44 -9.01
CA LYS A 19 -8.21 -7.70 -9.69
C LYS A 19 -7.62 -7.69 -11.11
N ARG A 20 -6.95 -8.78 -11.50
CA ARG A 20 -6.46 -9.08 -12.85
C ARG A 20 -7.39 -10.03 -13.60
N GLY A 21 -8.37 -10.62 -12.91
CA GLY A 21 -9.32 -11.58 -13.49
C GLY A 21 -8.83 -13.03 -13.45
N ASN A 22 -7.70 -13.29 -12.80
CA ASN A 22 -7.15 -14.64 -12.58
C ASN A 22 -7.10 -15.02 -11.09
N GLU A 23 -7.66 -14.19 -10.22
CA GLU A 23 -7.78 -14.49 -8.80
C GLU A 23 -8.73 -15.66 -8.57
N THR A 24 -8.36 -16.58 -7.68
CA THR A 24 -9.19 -17.69 -7.21
C THR A 24 -9.43 -17.57 -5.70
N GLU A 25 -10.28 -18.42 -5.14
CA GLU A 25 -10.47 -18.54 -3.69
C GLU A 25 -9.18 -18.89 -2.93
N LYS A 26 -8.18 -19.45 -3.64
CA LYS A 26 -6.87 -19.83 -3.09
C LYS A 26 -5.81 -18.74 -3.24
N THR A 27 -6.14 -17.58 -3.83
CA THR A 27 -5.16 -16.49 -3.98
C THR A 27 -4.69 -16.02 -2.61
N ASP A 28 -3.39 -16.06 -2.39
CA ASP A 28 -2.77 -15.53 -1.19
C ASP A 28 -2.54 -14.01 -1.30
N TYR A 29 -3.20 -13.26 -0.42
CA TYR A 29 -3.12 -11.82 -0.30
C TYR A 29 -2.20 -11.37 0.85
N ILE A 30 -1.57 -12.29 1.57
CA ILE A 30 -0.71 -11.97 2.71
C ILE A 30 0.67 -11.52 2.22
N ARG A 31 1.06 -10.29 2.53
CA ARG A 31 2.42 -9.80 2.28
C ARG A 31 2.98 -9.19 3.55
N LYS A 32 4.31 -9.15 3.63
CA LYS A 32 5.04 -8.50 4.73
C LYS A 32 5.73 -7.25 4.22
N ILE A 33 5.37 -6.10 4.77
CA ILE A 33 6.12 -4.85 4.58
C ILE A 33 7.07 -4.71 5.77
N ALA A 34 8.36 -4.84 5.50
CA ALA A 34 9.42 -4.68 6.48
C ALA A 34 9.68 -3.19 6.80
N ARG A 35 9.62 -2.32 5.77
CA ARG A 35 9.80 -0.87 5.92
C ARG A 35 8.83 -0.10 5.04
N ALA A 36 8.39 1.04 5.56
CA ALA A 36 7.56 2.02 4.88
C ALA A 36 8.09 3.40 5.27
N ASP A 37 8.96 3.95 4.43
CA ASP A 37 9.74 5.16 4.71
C ASP A 37 9.17 6.36 3.94
N PHE A 38 9.31 7.55 4.52
CA PHE A 38 8.94 8.81 3.92
C PHE A 38 10.12 9.77 3.96
N LYS A 39 10.35 10.48 2.87
CA LYS A 39 11.38 11.50 2.79
C LYS A 39 10.89 12.68 1.95
N GLN A 40 11.03 13.89 2.47
CA GLN A 40 10.92 15.09 1.64
C GLN A 40 12.18 15.22 0.76
N ILE A 41 11.97 15.45 -0.53
CA ILE A 41 13.01 15.69 -1.51
C ILE A 41 12.82 17.10 -2.10
N GLU A 42 13.82 17.59 -2.84
CA GLU A 42 13.78 18.94 -3.41
C GLU A 42 12.50 19.22 -4.20
N LYS A 43 12.00 18.23 -4.96
CA LYS A 43 10.79 18.32 -5.78
C LYS A 43 9.71 17.35 -5.30
N GLY A 44 9.32 17.47 -4.03
CA GLY A 44 8.16 16.77 -3.47
C GLY A 44 8.54 15.72 -2.43
N TYR A 45 7.98 14.52 -2.57
CA TYR A 45 8.08 13.48 -1.56
C TYR A 45 8.45 12.14 -2.18
N LEU A 46 9.26 11.37 -1.47
CA LEU A 46 9.60 10.00 -1.77
C LEU A 46 9.01 9.10 -0.69
N ILE A 47 8.21 8.11 -1.11
CA ILE A 47 7.73 7.03 -0.26
C ILE A 47 8.39 5.75 -0.74
N THR A 48 8.97 4.99 0.18
CA THR A 48 9.66 3.73 -0.13
C THR A 48 9.06 2.60 0.68
N PHE A 49 8.73 1.50 -0.01
CA PHE A 49 8.27 0.27 0.64
C PHE A 49 9.29 -0.84 0.41
N THR A 50 9.69 -1.53 1.48
CA THR A 50 10.49 -2.76 1.42
C THR A 50 9.65 -3.90 1.97
N GLY A 51 9.55 -5.01 1.24
CA GLY A 51 8.75 -6.15 1.64
C GLY A 51 9.11 -7.43 0.90
N ASN A 52 8.51 -8.55 1.30
CA ASN A 52 8.77 -9.88 0.72
C ASN A 52 8.09 -10.12 -0.65
N GLY A 53 7.37 -9.12 -1.15
CA GLY A 53 6.63 -9.18 -2.41
C GLY A 53 5.45 -8.22 -2.38
N PHE A 54 4.93 -7.88 -3.56
CA PHE A 54 3.80 -6.96 -3.70
C PHE A 54 2.74 -7.54 -4.64
N LEU A 55 1.47 -7.33 -4.30
CA LEU A 55 0.33 -7.71 -5.14
C LEU A 55 0.16 -6.75 -6.31
N TYR A 56 -0.69 -7.10 -7.28
CA TYR A 56 -0.92 -6.24 -8.43
C TYR A 56 -1.47 -4.87 -8.02
N LYS A 57 -0.78 -3.80 -8.46
CA LYS A 57 -1.01 -2.39 -8.12
C LYS A 57 -0.88 -2.05 -6.63
N MET A 58 -0.38 -2.96 -5.79
CA MET A 58 -0.35 -2.78 -4.33
C MET A 58 0.36 -1.54 -3.87
N VAL A 59 1.59 -1.32 -4.35
CA VAL A 59 2.37 -0.13 -3.98
C VAL A 59 1.62 1.16 -4.31
N ARG A 60 0.94 1.23 -5.46
CA ARG A 60 0.18 2.43 -5.88
C ARG A 60 -1.08 2.64 -5.04
N LEU A 61 -1.73 1.57 -4.59
CA LEU A 61 -2.90 1.63 -3.71
C LEU A 61 -2.51 2.01 -2.27
N LEU A 62 -1.35 1.54 -1.78
CA LEU A 62 -0.79 1.93 -0.49
C LEU A 62 -0.43 3.41 -0.49
N THR A 63 0.28 3.88 -1.53
CA THR A 63 0.62 5.29 -1.71
C THR A 63 -0.63 6.16 -1.77
N GLY A 64 -1.63 5.78 -2.57
CA GLY A 64 -2.86 6.55 -2.71
C GLY A 64 -3.64 6.64 -1.40
N GLY A 65 -3.79 5.53 -0.66
CA GLY A 65 -4.44 5.51 0.66
C GLY A 65 -3.72 6.38 1.69
N ALA A 66 -2.38 6.31 1.74
CA ALA A 66 -1.60 7.12 2.68
C ALA A 66 -1.67 8.62 2.36
N VAL A 67 -1.66 8.99 1.07
CA VAL A 67 -1.79 10.40 0.64
C VAL A 67 -3.18 10.93 0.98
N GLN A 68 -4.25 10.16 0.71
CA GLN A 68 -5.61 10.55 1.06
C GLN A 68 -5.79 10.74 2.58
N ALA A 69 -5.20 9.85 3.38
CA ALA A 69 -5.21 9.97 4.84
C ALA A 69 -4.43 11.20 5.31
N ALA A 70 -3.24 11.45 4.76
CA ALA A 70 -2.43 12.61 5.09
C ALA A 70 -3.09 13.95 4.69
N GLN A 71 -3.93 13.96 3.65
CA GLN A 71 -4.68 15.13 3.20
C GLN A 71 -6.02 15.31 3.92
N GLY A 72 -6.43 14.36 4.78
CA GLY A 72 -7.69 14.40 5.52
C GLY A 72 -8.92 13.96 4.71
N TYR A 73 -8.75 13.44 3.50
CA TYR A 73 -9.84 12.88 2.69
C TYR A 73 -10.25 11.46 3.12
N LEU A 74 -9.35 10.74 3.78
CA LEU A 74 -9.59 9.44 4.39
C LEU A 74 -9.27 9.55 5.88
N ARG A 75 -10.12 9.03 6.78
CA ARG A 75 -9.80 9.04 8.21
C ARG A 75 -8.67 8.05 8.49
N GLN A 76 -7.81 8.35 9.47
CA GLN A 76 -6.75 7.43 9.89
C GLN A 76 -7.31 6.07 10.31
N ASP A 77 -8.43 6.06 11.04
CA ASP A 77 -9.11 4.84 11.47
C ASP A 77 -9.62 4.00 10.29
N ASP A 78 -10.15 4.66 9.24
CA ASP A 78 -10.60 3.95 8.04
C ASP A 78 -9.42 3.31 7.30
N LEU A 79 -8.28 4.01 7.24
CA LEU A 79 -7.07 3.45 6.66
C LEU A 79 -6.53 2.28 7.49
N TYR A 80 -6.53 2.43 8.82
CA TYR A 80 -6.14 1.38 9.74
C TYR A 80 -7.02 0.13 9.56
N ASP A 81 -8.34 0.31 9.49
CA ASP A 81 -9.29 -0.78 9.29
C ASP A 81 -9.13 -1.44 7.92
N LEU A 82 -8.86 -0.68 6.84
CA LEU A 82 -8.55 -1.25 5.52
C LEU A 82 -7.34 -2.20 5.53
N VAL A 83 -6.40 -2.01 6.45
CA VAL A 83 -5.21 -2.86 6.60
C VAL A 83 -5.47 -4.04 7.54
N ASN A 84 -6.15 -3.80 8.67
CA ASN A 84 -6.27 -4.76 9.76
C ASN A 84 -7.58 -5.58 9.73
N ARG A 85 -8.57 -5.17 8.94
CA ARG A 85 -9.85 -5.87 8.76
C ARG A 85 -9.99 -6.30 7.30
N PRO A 86 -9.62 -7.56 6.98
CA PRO A 86 -9.73 -8.07 5.62
C PRO A 86 -11.16 -7.91 5.08
N SER A 87 -11.31 -7.19 3.97
CA SER A 87 -12.61 -6.95 3.35
C SER A 87 -12.49 -6.82 1.84
N GLU A 88 -13.62 -6.91 1.13
CA GLU A 88 -13.66 -6.66 -0.33
C GLU A 88 -13.61 -5.15 -0.66
N GLN A 89 -13.75 -4.28 0.34
CA GLN A 89 -13.60 -2.85 0.18
C GLN A 89 -12.17 -2.52 -0.22
N LYS A 90 -12.03 -1.72 -1.28
CA LYS A 90 -10.72 -1.35 -1.84
C LYS A 90 -10.26 0.00 -1.33
N SER A 91 -8.94 0.17 -1.26
CA SER A 91 -8.30 1.47 -1.05
C SER A 91 -8.85 2.48 -2.07
N PRO A 92 -9.23 3.69 -1.64
CA PRO A 92 -10.03 4.61 -2.45
C PRO A 92 -9.27 5.20 -3.64
N LEU A 93 -7.94 5.23 -3.58
CA LEU A 93 -7.10 5.85 -4.61
C LEU A 93 -5.96 4.93 -5.02
N CYS A 94 -5.82 4.75 -6.34
CA CYS A 94 -4.62 4.18 -6.94
C CYS A 94 -3.76 5.32 -7.48
N ALA A 95 -2.59 5.57 -6.87
CA ALA A 95 -1.69 6.63 -7.30
C ALA A 95 -1.30 6.48 -8.79
N PRO A 96 -0.95 7.56 -9.51
CA PRO A 96 -0.48 7.47 -10.91
C PRO A 96 0.72 6.52 -11.07
N PRO A 97 0.91 5.90 -12.25
CA PRO A 97 2.00 4.96 -12.48
C PRO A 97 3.37 5.64 -12.60
N ASP A 98 3.40 6.90 -13.04
CA ASP A 98 4.61 7.56 -13.55
C ASP A 98 5.65 7.89 -12.45
N GLY A 99 5.26 7.77 -11.18
CA GLY A 99 6.13 7.96 -10.03
C GLY A 99 6.61 6.65 -9.36
N LEU A 100 6.22 5.48 -9.88
CA LEU A 100 6.62 4.19 -9.31
C LEU A 100 7.89 3.67 -9.98
N THR A 101 8.88 3.28 -9.19
CA THR A 101 10.11 2.63 -9.68
C THR A 101 10.55 1.53 -8.72
N LEU A 102 11.07 0.43 -9.26
CA LEU A 102 11.72 -0.62 -8.48
C LEU A 102 13.14 -0.18 -8.15
N LEU A 103 13.48 -0.08 -6.87
CA LEU A 103 14.79 0.40 -6.42
C LEU A 103 15.84 -0.72 -6.33
N SER A 104 15.49 -1.84 -5.70
CA SER A 104 16.39 -2.98 -5.49
C SER A 104 15.64 -4.29 -5.31
N VAL A 105 16.35 -5.40 -5.46
CA VAL A 105 15.88 -6.76 -5.15
C VAL A 105 16.99 -7.44 -4.34
N ASP A 106 16.64 -7.93 -3.16
CA ASP A 106 17.56 -8.67 -2.28
C ASP A 106 17.37 -10.18 -2.52
N TYR A 107 18.48 -10.93 -2.57
CA TYR A 107 18.53 -12.38 -2.85
C TYR A 107 18.96 -13.19 -1.63
#